data_AF-A0A9P7FXB8-F1
#
_entry.id   AF-A0A9P7FXB8-F1
#
_cell.length_a   1.000
_cell.length_b   1.000
_cell.length_c   1.000
_cell.angle_alpha   90.00
_cell.angle_beta   90.00
_cell.angle_gamma   90.00
#
_symmetry.space_group_name_H-M   'P 1'
#
loop_
_entity.id
_entity.type
_entity.pdbx_description
1 polymer ?
#
loop_
_entity_poly.entity_id
_entity_poly.type
_entity_poly.pdbx_seq_one_letter_code
_entity_poly.pdbx_strand_id
1 'polypeptide(L)'
;MSHYQYIARHLLLNNEGKKWRDPSEGDLVDVSARLLAQDDQIFEIARAINCVEFKNIVVEDFLKVLCGLSNIDGSNLDISINIKDLQQAEKGKGYVPTIEFSMLYSELSSLTSGKDVQAFEEKLASHLGGGYTDLSDMSPREFNELLQNFANANPNRRQWNLADIRRGSNSRFKDDDLARILYEATECSAGETGAQRIASCFRPRELNMIELARKWQAGSFNEFRKYLGLKPCETFDEWNSDPRIANAAKDLYGSIDSLELYVCSYKHPLFLSPDRLPSLVCMPNKFALNLLDFV
;
A
#
# COMPACT_ATOMS: atom_id res chain seq x y z
N MET A 1 -5.43 22.46 -2.47
CA MET A 1 -4.38 22.74 -1.45
C MET A 1 -4.02 21.40 -0.82
N SER A 2 -2.76 21.10 -0.49
CA SER A 2 -2.51 19.81 0.20
C SER A 2 -3.08 19.85 1.63
N HIS A 3 -3.46 18.69 2.16
CA HIS A 3 -4.05 18.59 3.49
C HIS A 3 -3.11 19.11 4.59
N TYR A 4 -1.82 18.78 4.50
CA TYR A 4 -0.77 19.38 5.33
C TYR A 4 -0.75 20.92 5.29
N GLN A 5 -0.82 21.53 4.09
CA GLN A 5 -0.83 23.00 3.96
C GLN A 5 -2.10 23.62 4.55
N TYR A 6 -3.22 22.91 4.47
CA TYR A 6 -4.47 23.30 5.12
C TYR A 6 -4.27 23.34 6.65
N ILE A 7 -3.76 22.27 7.25
CA ILE A 7 -3.51 22.20 8.70
C ILE A 7 -2.54 23.30 9.15
N ALA A 8 -1.39 23.43 8.49
CA ALA A 8 -0.37 24.43 8.84
C ALA A 8 -0.92 25.86 8.80
N ARG A 9 -1.75 26.17 7.79
CA ARG A 9 -2.43 27.47 7.69
C ARG A 9 -3.43 27.67 8.82
N HIS A 10 -4.20 26.65 9.17
CA HIS A 10 -5.17 26.74 10.28
C HIS A 10 -4.49 26.89 11.64
N LEU A 11 -3.35 26.23 11.87
CA LEU A 11 -2.53 26.45 13.06
C LEU A 11 -2.09 27.92 13.16
N LEU A 12 -1.57 28.49 12.07
CA LEU A 12 -1.13 29.89 12.05
C LEU A 12 -2.28 30.90 12.16
N LEU A 13 -3.45 30.63 11.56
CA LEU A 13 -4.60 31.54 11.59
C LEU A 13 -5.30 31.53 12.95
N ASN A 14 -5.49 30.35 13.55
CA ASN A 14 -6.15 30.24 14.85
C ASN A 14 -5.23 30.71 15.99
N ASN A 15 -3.94 30.33 15.92
CA ASN A 15 -2.86 30.80 16.77
C ASN A 15 -3.27 31.00 18.24
N GLU A 16 -3.78 29.93 18.84
CA GLU A 16 -4.26 29.96 20.22
C GLU A 16 -3.13 30.44 21.15
N GLY A 17 -3.44 31.45 21.97
CA GLY A 17 -2.44 32.09 22.85
C GLY A 17 -1.48 33.06 22.15
N LYS A 18 -1.69 33.41 20.87
CA LYS A 18 -0.87 34.36 20.10
C LYS A 18 0.63 34.01 20.09
N LYS A 19 0.93 32.72 20.02
CA LYS A 19 2.28 32.17 20.07
C LYS A 19 3.11 32.50 18.83
N TRP A 20 2.46 32.48 17.66
CA TRP A 20 3.08 32.67 16.35
C TRP A 20 2.79 34.07 15.79
N ARG A 21 3.67 34.56 14.91
CA ARG A 21 3.53 35.86 14.25
C ARG A 21 3.27 35.64 12.77
N ASP A 22 2.35 36.41 12.19
CA ASP A 22 2.18 36.43 10.74
C ASP A 22 3.41 37.11 10.09
N PRO A 23 4.11 36.43 9.16
CA PRO A 23 5.26 37.01 8.46
C PRO A 23 4.94 38.29 7.66
N SER A 24 3.66 38.51 7.31
CA SER A 24 3.21 39.72 6.61
C SER A 24 3.09 40.95 7.53
N GLU A 25 3.14 40.76 8.85
CA GLU A 25 3.02 41.82 9.85
C GLU A 25 4.39 42.21 10.42
N GLY A 26 5.19 43.00 9.68
CA GLY A 26 6.33 43.82 10.18
C GLY A 26 7.70 43.67 9.48
N ASP A 27 8.71 44.43 9.95
CA ASP A 27 10.05 44.50 9.31
C ASP A 27 10.88 43.21 9.47
N LEU A 28 11.28 42.61 8.34
CA LEU A 28 11.87 41.26 8.21
C LEU A 28 13.34 41.13 8.67
N VAL A 29 13.96 42.19 9.19
CA VAL A 29 15.43 42.29 9.28
C VAL A 29 16.04 41.53 10.48
N ASP A 30 15.26 41.27 11.55
CA ASP A 30 15.70 40.56 12.77
C ASP A 30 14.82 39.33 13.11
N VAL A 31 13.91 38.97 12.20
CA VAL A 31 12.83 38.00 12.45
C VAL A 31 13.12 36.63 11.83
N SER A 32 14.22 36.46 11.08
CA SER A 32 14.47 35.25 10.29
C SER A 32 14.64 34.00 11.17
N ALA A 33 15.50 34.02 12.18
CA ALA A 33 15.72 32.86 13.05
C ALA A 33 14.47 32.46 13.83
N ARG A 34 13.69 33.45 14.31
CA ARG A 34 12.42 33.20 15.01
C ARG A 34 11.35 32.67 14.07
N LEU A 35 11.23 33.21 12.86
CA LEU A 35 10.27 32.74 11.86
C LEU A 35 10.62 31.35 11.35
N LEU A 36 11.91 31.03 11.21
CA LEU A 36 12.38 29.67 10.88
C LEU A 36 12.00 28.68 11.99
N ALA A 37 12.30 29.00 13.25
CA ALA A 37 11.92 28.15 14.38
C ALA A 37 10.39 27.98 14.51
N GLN A 38 9.63 29.02 14.17
CA GLN A 38 8.16 28.96 14.09
C GLN A 38 7.71 28.06 12.94
N ASP A 39 8.28 28.20 11.75
CA ASP A 39 7.98 27.37 10.58
C ASP A 39 8.26 25.90 10.88
N ASP A 40 9.43 25.58 11.44
CA ASP A 40 9.79 24.23 11.89
C ASP A 40 8.77 23.68 12.91
N GLN A 41 8.36 24.50 13.87
CA GLN A 41 7.38 24.09 14.87
C GLN A 41 5.99 23.83 14.27
N ILE A 42 5.51 24.72 13.39
CA ILE A 42 4.22 24.55 12.72
C ILE A 42 4.29 23.33 11.79
N PHE A 43 5.42 23.14 11.10
CA PHE A 43 5.68 21.98 10.25
C PHE A 43 5.57 20.68 11.03
N GLU A 44 6.27 20.55 12.15
CA GLU A 44 6.25 19.32 12.95
C GLU A 44 4.85 19.01 13.51
N ILE A 45 4.13 20.03 13.99
CA ILE A 45 2.75 19.85 14.49
C ILE A 45 1.82 19.45 13.34
N ALA A 46 1.86 20.14 12.21
CA ALA A 46 1.01 19.84 11.06
C ALA A 46 1.34 18.46 10.45
N ARG A 47 2.62 18.07 10.42
CA ARG A 47 3.08 16.73 10.03
C ARG A 47 2.48 15.67 10.94
N ALA A 48 2.61 15.84 12.26
CA ALA A 48 2.10 14.89 13.24
C ALA A 48 0.57 14.72 13.14
N ILE A 49 -0.18 15.83 13.05
CA ILE A 49 -1.64 15.80 12.86
C ILE A 49 -2.00 15.05 11.57
N ASN A 50 -1.38 15.41 10.44
CA ASN A 50 -1.64 14.77 9.16
C ASN A 50 -1.34 13.26 9.18
N CYS A 51 -0.26 12.84 9.85
CA CYS A 51 0.09 11.43 10.03
C CYS A 51 -0.96 10.67 10.86
N VAL A 52 -1.43 11.26 11.97
CA VAL A 52 -2.46 10.64 12.82
C VAL A 52 -3.80 10.54 12.09
N GLU A 53 -4.20 11.58 11.36
CA GLU A 53 -5.44 11.53 10.57
C GLU A 53 -5.35 10.51 9.45
N PHE A 54 -4.23 10.45 8.71
CA PHE A 54 -4.02 9.44 7.69
C PHE A 54 -4.05 8.02 8.27
N LYS A 55 -3.42 7.80 9.43
CA LYS A 55 -3.51 6.53 10.16
C LYS A 55 -4.97 6.18 10.46
N ASN A 56 -5.75 7.12 11.00
CA ASN A 56 -7.15 6.86 11.35
C ASN A 56 -7.97 6.47 10.12
N ILE A 57 -7.77 7.14 8.97
CA ILE A 57 -8.40 6.75 7.70
C ILE A 57 -8.01 5.32 7.30
N VAL A 58 -6.73 4.96 7.41
CA VAL A 58 -6.27 3.60 7.09
C VAL A 58 -6.93 2.56 7.99
N VAL A 59 -7.02 2.81 9.29
CA VAL A 59 -7.59 1.85 10.26
C VAL A 59 -9.11 1.75 10.13
N GLU A 60 -9.79 2.89 10.12
CA GLU A 60 -11.25 2.96 10.24
C GLU A 60 -11.96 2.76 8.90
N ASP A 61 -11.35 3.17 7.79
CA ASP A 61 -12.00 3.08 6.48
C ASP A 61 -11.37 1.99 5.60
N PHE A 62 -10.04 1.94 5.48
CA PHE A 62 -9.40 1.01 4.55
C PHE A 62 -9.33 -0.43 5.10
N LEU A 63 -8.81 -0.62 6.30
CA LEU A 63 -8.61 -1.95 6.87
C LEU A 63 -9.92 -2.62 7.28
N LYS A 64 -10.91 -1.85 7.77
CA LYS A 64 -12.25 -2.42 8.03
C LYS A 64 -12.88 -2.98 6.77
N VAL A 65 -12.88 -2.21 5.68
CA VAL A 65 -13.40 -2.66 4.38
C VAL A 65 -12.63 -3.88 3.88
N LEU A 66 -11.30 -3.86 3.96
CA LEU A 66 -10.47 -5.00 3.55
C LEU A 66 -10.77 -6.28 4.35
N CYS A 67 -11.12 -6.13 5.63
CA CYS A 67 -11.49 -7.23 6.52
C CYS A 67 -12.99 -7.59 6.48
N GLY A 68 -13.80 -6.95 5.62
CA GLY A 68 -15.25 -7.17 5.55
C GLY A 68 -16.03 -6.69 6.79
N LEU A 69 -15.47 -5.76 7.56
CA LEU A 69 -16.12 -5.18 8.74
C LEU A 69 -16.99 -3.96 8.35
N SER A 70 -18.08 -3.76 9.08
CA SER A 70 -18.94 -2.58 8.93
C SER A 70 -18.32 -1.34 9.57
N ASN A 71 -18.53 -0.18 8.95
CA ASN A 71 -18.12 1.12 9.50
C ASN A 71 -19.17 1.70 10.48
N ILE A 72 -20.33 1.06 10.63
CA ILE A 72 -21.51 1.64 11.32
C ILE A 72 -21.66 1.12 12.76
N ASP A 73 -21.26 -0.11 13.05
CA ASP A 73 -21.69 -0.82 14.26
C ASP A 73 -20.58 -1.04 15.30
N GLY A 74 -19.98 0.02 15.86
CA GLY A 74 -19.16 -0.06 17.09
C GLY A 74 -17.98 -1.05 17.10
N SER A 75 -17.74 -1.77 16.00
CA SER A 75 -16.64 -2.66 15.74
C SER A 75 -15.47 -1.77 15.41
N ASN A 76 -14.94 -1.14 16.44
CA ASN A 76 -13.64 -0.50 16.37
C ASN A 76 -12.67 -1.64 16.07
N LEU A 77 -12.07 -1.60 14.88
CA LEU A 77 -10.91 -2.41 14.61
C LEU A 77 -9.82 -1.77 15.46
N ASP A 78 -9.72 -2.22 16.71
CA ASP A 78 -8.82 -1.64 17.67
C ASP A 78 -7.40 -2.14 17.37
N ILE A 79 -6.79 -1.51 16.36
CA ILE A 79 -5.35 -1.60 16.10
C ILE A 79 -4.61 -0.60 17.00
N SER A 80 -5.28 0.00 18.00
CA SER A 80 -4.55 0.76 19.00
C SER A 80 -3.63 -0.20 19.73
N ILE A 81 -2.35 0.12 19.67
CA ILE A 81 -1.35 -0.54 20.46
C ILE A 81 -1.77 -0.37 21.91
N ASN A 82 -2.02 -1.45 22.63
CA ASN A 82 -2.10 -1.37 24.07
C ASN A 82 -0.73 -0.85 24.54
N ILE A 83 -0.67 0.32 25.18
CA ILE A 83 0.58 0.98 25.58
C ILE A 83 1.47 0.06 26.44
N LYS A 84 0.87 -0.97 27.06
CA LYS A 84 1.59 -2.04 27.77
C LYS A 84 2.45 -2.91 26.84
N ASP A 85 2.01 -3.17 25.61
CA ASP A 85 2.75 -3.93 24.61
C ASP A 85 3.93 -3.14 24.01
N LEU A 86 3.86 -1.80 24.01
CA LEU A 86 5.01 -0.93 23.71
C LEU A 86 6.13 -1.04 24.73
N GLN A 87 5.88 -1.54 25.94
CA GLN A 87 6.95 -1.76 26.91
C GLN A 87 7.83 -2.95 26.55
N GLN A 88 7.32 -3.88 25.73
CA GLN A 88 8.10 -5.02 25.20
C GLN A 88 8.79 -4.68 23.87
N ALA A 89 8.32 -3.66 23.15
CA ALA A 89 8.97 -3.18 21.93
C ALA A 89 10.17 -2.29 22.29
N GLU A 90 11.30 -2.50 21.60
CA GLU A 90 12.47 -1.64 21.76
C GLU A 90 12.17 -0.24 21.18
N LYS A 91 11.96 0.75 22.06
CA LYS A 91 11.73 2.14 21.64
C LYS A 91 12.88 2.66 20.80
N GLY A 92 12.57 3.32 19.69
CA GLY A 92 13.53 4.11 18.90
C GLY A 92 14.32 3.34 17.83
N LYS A 93 14.00 2.07 17.54
CA LYS A 93 14.62 1.36 16.40
C LYS A 93 13.97 1.64 15.05
N GLY A 94 12.75 2.19 15.04
CA GLY A 94 11.98 2.37 13.82
C GLY A 94 11.50 1.05 13.23
N TYR A 95 10.54 1.13 12.31
CA TYR A 95 10.02 -0.05 11.63
C TYR A 95 10.84 -0.39 10.39
N VAL A 96 11.23 -1.66 10.30
CA VAL A 96 11.76 -2.26 9.07
C VAL A 96 10.75 -3.29 8.59
N PRO A 97 10.13 -3.09 7.40
CA PRO A 97 9.21 -4.08 6.86
C PRO A 97 9.93 -5.39 6.59
N THR A 98 9.28 -6.49 6.91
CA THR A 98 9.80 -7.84 6.62
C THR A 98 9.61 -8.18 5.14
N ILE A 99 10.38 -9.16 4.66
CA ILE A 99 10.23 -9.67 3.29
C ILE A 99 8.86 -10.35 3.13
N GLU A 100 8.38 -11.04 4.16
CA GLU A 100 7.09 -11.73 4.20
C GLU A 100 5.93 -10.74 4.11
N PHE A 101 5.98 -9.63 4.85
CA PHE A 101 4.98 -8.57 4.74
C PHE A 101 4.95 -7.97 3.34
N SER A 102 6.13 -7.71 2.75
CA SER A 102 6.25 -7.14 1.40
C SER A 102 5.68 -8.09 0.34
N MET A 103 5.86 -9.40 0.52
CA MET A 103 5.30 -10.44 -0.36
C MET A 103 3.78 -10.49 -0.28
N LEU A 104 3.22 -10.50 0.94
CA LEU A 104 1.77 -10.57 1.15
C LEU A 104 1.06 -9.26 0.76
N TYR A 105 1.73 -8.12 0.89
CA TYR A 105 1.20 -6.85 0.39
C TYR A 105 1.11 -6.81 -1.15
N SER A 106 1.96 -7.57 -1.85
CA SER A 106 1.95 -7.66 -3.31
C SER A 106 0.62 -8.19 -3.87
N GLU A 107 -0.12 -8.96 -3.06
CA GLU A 107 -1.42 -9.52 -3.43
C GLU A 107 -2.47 -8.49 -3.79
N LEU A 108 -2.35 -7.27 -3.26
CA LEU A 108 -3.27 -6.18 -3.56
C LEU A 108 -3.24 -5.81 -5.06
N SER A 109 -2.26 -6.28 -5.83
CA SER A 109 -2.27 -6.18 -7.30
C SER A 109 -3.51 -6.82 -7.93
N SER A 110 -4.07 -7.87 -7.32
CA SER A 110 -5.31 -8.53 -7.76
C SER A 110 -6.57 -7.68 -7.56
N LEU A 111 -6.51 -6.64 -6.71
CA LEU A 111 -7.59 -5.67 -6.53
C LEU A 111 -7.64 -4.61 -7.62
N THR A 112 -6.65 -4.56 -8.53
CA THR A 112 -6.64 -3.59 -9.63
C THR A 112 -7.90 -3.75 -10.48
N SER A 113 -8.65 -2.67 -10.69
CA SER A 113 -9.88 -2.71 -11.46
C SER A 113 -9.60 -3.02 -12.93
N GLY A 114 -10.58 -3.60 -13.64
CA GLY A 114 -10.45 -3.83 -15.08
C GLY A 114 -10.20 -2.56 -15.89
N LYS A 115 -10.78 -1.42 -15.45
CA LYS A 115 -10.56 -0.11 -16.06
C LYS A 115 -9.11 0.36 -15.87
N ASP A 116 -8.54 0.15 -14.69
CA ASP A 116 -7.15 0.50 -14.40
C ASP A 116 -6.16 -0.40 -15.16
N VAL A 117 -6.46 -1.70 -15.30
CA VAL A 117 -5.69 -2.63 -16.13
C VAL A 117 -5.66 -2.14 -17.57
N GLN A 118 -6.82 -1.82 -18.16
CA GLN A 118 -6.90 -1.31 -19.52
C GLN A 118 -6.11 0.00 -19.68
N ALA A 119 -6.28 0.95 -18.75
CA ALA A 119 -5.58 2.23 -18.80
C ALA A 119 -4.05 2.06 -18.68
N PHE A 120 -3.60 1.06 -17.90
CA PHE A 120 -2.19 0.71 -17.78
C PHE A 120 -1.63 0.12 -19.08
N GLU A 121 -2.34 -0.83 -19.68
CA GLU A 121 -1.96 -1.45 -20.96
C GLU A 121 -1.88 -0.42 -22.09
N GLU A 122 -2.89 0.45 -22.21
CA GLU A 122 -2.91 1.53 -23.22
C GLU A 122 -1.74 2.49 -23.06
N LYS A 123 -1.42 2.90 -21.82
CA LYS A 123 -0.29 3.80 -21.53
C LYS A 123 1.06 3.17 -21.81
N LEU A 124 1.22 1.88 -21.50
CA LEU A 124 2.45 1.17 -21.84
C LEU A 124 2.59 0.99 -23.35
N ALA A 125 1.52 0.59 -24.04
CA ALA A 125 1.51 0.44 -25.49
C ALA A 125 1.86 1.75 -26.21
N SER A 126 1.34 2.89 -25.73
CA SER A 126 1.65 4.20 -26.31
C SER A 126 3.12 4.60 -26.11
N HIS A 127 3.73 4.26 -24.97
CA HIS A 127 5.15 4.54 -24.71
C HIS A 127 6.09 3.61 -25.50
N LEU A 128 5.63 2.39 -25.78
CA LEU A 128 6.39 1.36 -26.49
C LEU A 128 6.32 1.47 -28.03
N GLY A 129 5.59 2.45 -28.56
CA GLY A 129 5.50 2.69 -30.00
C GLY A 129 4.85 1.54 -30.78
N GLY A 130 4.02 0.71 -30.13
CA GLY A 130 3.30 -0.40 -30.77
C GLY A 130 4.14 -1.65 -31.07
N GLY A 131 5.38 -1.74 -30.57
CA GLY A 131 6.25 -2.92 -30.78
C GLY A 131 5.92 -4.15 -29.92
N TYR A 132 5.11 -3.97 -28.88
CA TYR A 132 4.69 -5.05 -27.98
C TYR A 132 3.17 -5.23 -28.08
N THR A 133 2.76 -6.38 -28.59
CA THR A 133 1.34 -6.73 -28.77
C THR A 133 0.70 -7.29 -27.51
N ASP A 134 1.48 -7.89 -26.60
CA ASP A 134 0.99 -8.43 -25.33
C ASP A 134 2.07 -8.30 -24.23
N LEU A 135 1.73 -7.62 -23.13
CA LEU A 135 2.63 -7.47 -21.98
C LEU A 135 2.84 -8.78 -21.23
N SER A 136 1.92 -9.73 -21.34
CA SER A 136 1.99 -11.01 -20.62
C SER A 136 3.07 -11.95 -21.16
N ASP A 137 3.43 -11.80 -22.44
CA ASP A 137 4.48 -12.56 -23.11
C ASP A 137 5.89 -12.02 -22.85
N MET A 138 6.00 -10.85 -22.23
CA MET A 138 7.27 -10.20 -21.94
C MET A 138 8.09 -11.01 -20.92
N SER A 139 9.41 -11.08 -21.12
CA SER A 139 10.29 -11.66 -20.12
C SER A 139 10.41 -10.75 -18.89
N PRO A 140 10.69 -11.29 -17.69
CA PRO A 140 10.88 -10.48 -16.49
C PRO A 140 11.97 -9.40 -16.64
N ARG A 141 13.00 -9.68 -17.45
CA ARG A 141 14.08 -8.75 -17.78
C ARG A 141 13.60 -7.59 -18.64
N GLU A 142 12.93 -7.86 -19.75
CA GLU A 142 12.39 -6.82 -20.65
C GLU A 142 11.41 -5.91 -19.89
N PHE A 143 10.60 -6.49 -19.00
CA PHE A 143 9.68 -5.73 -18.15
C PHE A 143 10.41 -4.80 -17.18
N ASN A 144 11.52 -5.23 -16.60
CA ASN A 144 12.33 -4.38 -15.73
C ASN A 144 13.03 -3.26 -16.53
N GLU A 145 13.54 -3.54 -17.72
CA GLU A 145 14.16 -2.56 -18.62
C GLU A 145 13.12 -1.50 -19.05
N LEU A 146 11.89 -1.92 -19.36
CA LEU A 146 10.75 -1.04 -19.64
C LEU A 146 10.48 -0.06 -18.49
N LEU A 147 10.31 -0.59 -17.26
CA LEU A 147 10.02 0.24 -16.09
C LEU A 147 11.17 1.22 -15.78
N GLN A 148 12.41 0.79 -15.96
CA GLN A 148 13.57 1.67 -15.80
C GLN A 148 13.58 2.80 -16.84
N ASN A 149 13.29 2.49 -18.10
CA ASN A 149 13.19 3.50 -19.15
C ASN A 149 12.08 4.52 -18.86
N PHE A 150 10.92 4.04 -18.39
CA PHE A 150 9.82 4.92 -17.96
C PHE A 150 10.23 5.84 -16.80
N ALA A 151 10.89 5.29 -15.79
CA ALA A 151 11.38 6.07 -14.64
C ALA A 151 12.45 7.11 -15.05
N ASN A 152 13.35 6.74 -15.98
CA ASN A 152 14.41 7.62 -16.47
C ASN A 152 13.90 8.72 -17.41
N ALA A 153 12.78 8.52 -18.09
CA ALA A 153 12.20 9.50 -19.01
C ALA A 153 11.74 10.80 -18.33
N ASN A 154 11.43 10.77 -17.02
CA ASN A 154 11.07 11.96 -16.25
C ASN A 154 11.74 11.92 -14.86
N PRO A 155 13.00 12.35 -14.71
CA PRO A 155 13.71 12.28 -13.43
C PRO A 155 13.15 13.25 -12.38
N ASN A 156 12.54 14.37 -12.82
CA ASN A 156 11.99 15.36 -11.93
C ASN A 156 10.56 15.00 -11.50
N ARG A 157 10.41 14.41 -10.31
CA ARG A 157 9.12 14.04 -9.73
C ARG A 157 8.16 15.22 -9.57
N ARG A 158 8.65 16.47 -9.47
CA ARG A 158 7.77 17.66 -9.39
C ARG A 158 7.05 17.95 -10.70
N GLN A 159 7.57 17.44 -11.82
CA GLN A 159 6.99 17.57 -13.16
C GLN A 159 6.12 16.37 -13.54
N TRP A 160 6.00 15.37 -12.65
CA TRP A 160 5.08 14.26 -12.88
C TRP A 160 3.64 14.76 -12.86
N ASN A 161 2.96 14.51 -13.97
CA ASN A 161 1.52 14.69 -14.09
C ASN A 161 0.83 13.40 -13.66
N LEU A 162 -0.30 13.51 -12.97
CA LEU A 162 -1.13 12.38 -12.58
C LEU A 162 -2.20 12.19 -13.64
N ALA A 163 -2.48 10.96 -14.09
CA ALA A 163 -3.67 10.65 -14.91
C ALA A 163 -4.02 11.71 -15.99
N ASP A 164 -3.01 12.21 -16.71
CA ASP A 164 -3.13 13.20 -17.79
C ASP A 164 -3.59 14.62 -17.37
N ILE A 165 -3.72 14.87 -16.06
CA ILE A 165 -3.99 16.19 -15.50
C ILE A 165 -2.70 16.96 -15.25
N ARG A 166 -2.73 18.26 -15.56
CA ARG A 166 -1.56 19.16 -15.44
C ARG A 166 -1.75 20.15 -14.31
N ARG A 167 -0.65 20.51 -13.67
CA ARG A 167 -0.63 21.61 -12.70
C ARG A 167 -0.85 22.94 -13.43
N GLY A 168 -1.63 23.84 -12.83
CA GLY A 168 -1.77 25.22 -13.29
C GLY A 168 -0.55 26.08 -12.98
N SER A 169 -0.64 27.37 -13.30
CA SER A 169 0.43 28.36 -13.04
C SER A 169 0.82 28.48 -11.55
N ASN A 170 -0.10 28.12 -10.65
CA ASN A 170 0.11 28.08 -9.20
C ASN A 170 0.69 26.74 -8.69
N SER A 171 1.15 25.85 -9.58
CA SER A 171 1.63 24.50 -9.28
C SER A 171 0.61 23.55 -8.62
N ARG A 172 -0.69 23.90 -8.63
CA ARG A 172 -1.79 23.06 -8.12
C ARG A 172 -2.54 22.39 -9.26
N PHE A 173 -3.10 21.21 -9.00
CA PHE A 173 -4.10 20.62 -9.88
C PHE A 173 -5.43 21.38 -9.72
N LYS A 174 -6.29 21.35 -10.75
CA LYS A 174 -7.64 21.91 -10.65
C LYS A 174 -8.49 21.02 -9.74
N ASP A 175 -9.33 21.62 -8.92
CA ASP A 175 -10.17 20.88 -7.97
C ASP A 175 -11.18 19.99 -8.71
N ASP A 176 -11.76 20.46 -9.83
CA ASP A 176 -12.67 19.66 -10.67
C ASP A 176 -12.01 18.39 -11.24
N ASP A 177 -10.73 18.48 -11.63
CA ASP A 177 -9.98 17.34 -12.15
C ASP A 177 -9.75 16.30 -11.07
N LEU A 178 -9.39 16.73 -9.84
CA LEU A 178 -9.20 15.84 -8.70
C LEU A 178 -10.52 15.19 -8.25
N ALA A 179 -11.60 15.98 -8.18
CA ALA A 179 -12.92 15.51 -7.81
C ALA A 179 -13.42 14.45 -8.80
N ARG A 180 -13.23 14.67 -10.10
CA ARG A 180 -13.54 13.70 -11.14
C ARG A 180 -12.74 12.40 -10.98
N ILE A 181 -11.42 12.48 -10.75
CA ILE A 181 -10.60 11.27 -10.55
C ILE A 181 -11.07 10.48 -9.33
N LEU A 182 -11.34 11.15 -8.21
CA LEU A 182 -11.83 10.49 -7.00
C LEU A 182 -13.19 9.83 -7.23
N TYR A 183 -14.13 10.56 -7.86
CA TYR A 183 -15.45 10.03 -8.20
C TYR A 183 -15.37 8.80 -9.11
N GLU A 184 -14.60 8.90 -10.20
CA GLU A 184 -14.41 7.78 -11.12
C GLU A 184 -13.75 6.58 -10.46
N ALA A 185 -12.79 6.80 -9.56
CA ALA A 185 -12.13 5.73 -8.79
C ALA A 185 -13.12 5.03 -7.84
N THR A 186 -14.05 5.77 -7.22
CA THR A 186 -15.06 5.18 -6.33
C THR A 186 -16.19 4.46 -7.07
N GLU A 187 -16.47 4.83 -8.32
CA GLU A 187 -17.47 4.15 -9.16
C GLU A 187 -16.95 2.84 -9.78
N CYS A 188 -15.63 2.66 -9.83
CA CYS A 188 -15.02 1.46 -10.39
C CYS A 188 -14.89 0.37 -9.33
N SER A 189 -15.54 -0.78 -9.57
CA SER A 189 -15.35 -1.95 -8.73
C SER A 189 -13.90 -2.43 -8.81
N ALA A 190 -13.30 -2.64 -7.64
CA ALA A 190 -12.02 -3.32 -7.52
C ALA A 190 -12.10 -4.76 -8.06
N GLY A 191 -10.94 -5.32 -8.40
CA GLY A 191 -10.77 -6.74 -8.66
C GLY A 191 -10.96 -7.59 -7.39
N GLU A 192 -10.97 -8.90 -7.56
CA GLU A 192 -11.10 -9.87 -6.46
C GLU A 192 -9.75 -10.52 -6.19
N THR A 193 -9.40 -10.73 -4.91
CA THR A 193 -8.20 -11.50 -4.57
C THR A 193 -8.37 -12.99 -4.81
N GLY A 194 -7.28 -13.65 -5.19
CA GLY A 194 -7.24 -15.11 -5.28
C GLY A 194 -6.48 -15.64 -6.49
N ALA A 195 -6.43 -16.96 -6.59
CA ALA A 195 -5.72 -17.67 -7.64
C ALA A 195 -6.29 -17.34 -9.01
N GLN A 196 -5.40 -17.09 -9.97
CA GLN A 196 -5.74 -16.74 -11.35
C GLN A 196 -6.58 -15.45 -11.48
N ARG A 197 -6.52 -14.53 -10.50
CA ARG A 197 -7.21 -13.24 -10.55
C ARG A 197 -6.33 -12.06 -10.95
N ILE A 198 -5.02 -12.25 -11.02
CA ILE A 198 -4.08 -11.22 -11.44
C ILE A 198 -4.21 -11.01 -12.95
N ALA A 199 -4.30 -9.75 -13.38
CA ALA A 199 -4.30 -9.40 -14.79
C ALA A 199 -3.05 -9.93 -15.52
N SER A 200 -3.23 -10.43 -16.74
CA SER A 200 -2.16 -11.05 -17.53
C SER A 200 -0.99 -10.10 -17.78
N CYS A 201 -1.24 -8.79 -17.92
CA CYS A 201 -0.21 -7.76 -18.05
C CYS A 201 0.79 -7.71 -16.88
N PHE A 202 0.44 -8.23 -15.71
CA PHE A 202 1.33 -8.31 -14.55
C PHE A 202 2.12 -9.63 -14.48
N ARG A 203 1.91 -10.58 -15.39
CA ARG A 203 2.65 -11.87 -15.38
C ARG A 203 4.18 -11.71 -15.26
N PRO A 204 4.86 -10.80 -15.98
CA PRO A 204 6.31 -10.65 -15.84
C PRO A 204 6.73 -10.14 -14.44
N ARG A 205 5.90 -9.29 -13.81
CA ARG A 205 6.09 -8.84 -12.44
C ARG A 205 5.98 -10.01 -11.46
N GLU A 206 4.95 -10.85 -11.61
CA GLU A 206 4.74 -11.98 -10.70
C GLU A 206 5.87 -13.00 -10.77
N LEU A 207 6.40 -13.26 -11.96
CA LEU A 207 7.59 -14.11 -12.14
C LEU A 207 8.82 -13.51 -11.43
N ASN A 208 9.07 -12.21 -11.59
CA ASN A 208 10.14 -11.51 -10.86
C ASN A 208 9.98 -11.66 -9.34
N MET A 209 8.76 -11.57 -8.83
CA MET A 209 8.50 -11.67 -7.38
C MET A 209 8.72 -13.10 -6.85
N ILE A 210 8.34 -14.13 -7.61
CA ILE A 210 8.65 -15.53 -7.27
C ILE A 210 10.17 -15.75 -7.23
N GLU A 211 10.90 -15.26 -8.25
CA GLU A 211 12.36 -15.35 -8.28
C GLU A 211 13.02 -14.60 -7.12
N LEU A 212 12.49 -13.42 -6.79
CA LEU A 212 12.99 -12.61 -5.68
C LEU A 212 12.75 -13.29 -4.33
N ALA A 213 11.58 -13.91 -4.15
CA ALA A 213 11.26 -14.67 -2.94
C ALA A 213 12.23 -15.84 -2.74
N ARG A 214 12.55 -16.57 -3.82
CA ARG A 214 13.56 -17.64 -3.81
C ARG A 214 14.96 -17.10 -3.51
N LYS A 215 15.34 -15.99 -4.13
CA LYS A 215 16.65 -15.35 -3.92
C LYS A 215 16.84 -14.89 -2.47
N TRP A 216 15.78 -14.38 -1.85
CA TRP A 216 15.77 -13.99 -0.44
C TRP A 216 15.52 -15.16 0.51
N GLN A 217 15.38 -16.38 -0.02
CA GLN A 217 15.15 -17.59 0.77
C GLN A 217 13.94 -17.45 1.70
N ALA A 218 12.85 -16.86 1.19
CA ALA A 218 11.60 -16.83 1.93
C ALA A 218 11.12 -18.25 2.22
N GLY A 219 10.61 -18.46 3.43
CA GLY A 219 10.13 -19.76 3.89
C GLY A 219 8.90 -20.25 3.13
N SER A 220 8.53 -21.50 3.41
CA SER A 220 7.29 -22.07 2.87
C SER A 220 6.06 -21.50 3.59
N PHE A 221 4.89 -21.68 2.98
CA PHE A 221 3.62 -21.30 3.59
C PHE A 221 3.41 -21.95 4.95
N ASN A 222 3.74 -23.24 5.08
CA ASN A 222 3.58 -23.97 6.33
C ASN A 222 4.57 -23.52 7.41
N GLU A 223 5.79 -23.13 7.05
CA GLU A 223 6.73 -22.51 7.99
C GLU A 223 6.19 -21.16 8.50
N PHE A 224 5.66 -20.34 7.60
CA PHE A 224 5.04 -19.06 7.97
C PHE A 224 3.82 -19.27 8.89
N ARG A 225 2.96 -20.25 8.60
CA ARG A 225 1.83 -20.61 9.47
C ARG A 225 2.30 -21.01 10.87
N LYS A 226 3.32 -21.88 10.97
CA LYS A 226 3.90 -22.29 12.26
C LYS A 226 4.45 -21.10 13.04
N TYR A 227 5.15 -20.18 12.36
CA TYR A 227 5.66 -18.96 12.96
C TYR A 227 4.55 -18.09 13.57
N LEU A 228 3.40 -17.99 12.90
CA LEU A 228 2.20 -17.30 13.38
C LEU A 228 1.40 -18.10 14.43
N GLY A 229 1.81 -19.31 14.78
CA GLY A 229 1.06 -20.21 15.67
C GLY A 229 -0.19 -20.82 15.03
N LEU A 230 -0.31 -20.79 13.69
CA LEU A 230 -1.40 -21.38 12.93
C LEU A 230 -1.13 -22.86 12.59
N LYS A 231 -2.20 -23.67 12.50
CA LYS A 231 -2.11 -25.07 12.08
C LYS A 231 -1.58 -25.16 10.63
N PRO A 232 -0.49 -25.89 10.34
CA PRO A 232 -0.04 -26.14 8.97
C PRO A 232 -1.14 -26.81 8.12
N CYS A 233 -1.17 -26.55 6.82
CA CYS A 233 -2.02 -27.29 5.90
C CYS A 233 -1.42 -28.68 5.65
N GLU A 234 -2.24 -29.73 5.75
CA GLU A 234 -1.83 -31.13 5.57
C GLU A 234 -1.94 -31.58 4.10
N THR A 235 -2.79 -30.90 3.31
CA THR A 235 -3.02 -31.23 1.90
C THR A 235 -3.19 -29.97 1.04
N PHE A 236 -2.99 -30.13 -0.28
CA PHE A 236 -3.27 -29.05 -1.23
C PHE A 236 -4.76 -28.68 -1.30
N ASP A 237 -5.67 -29.62 -1.05
CA ASP A 237 -7.11 -29.37 -1.00
C ASP A 237 -7.51 -28.55 0.25
N GLU A 238 -6.82 -28.76 1.38
CA GLU A 238 -6.98 -27.88 2.56
C GLU A 238 -6.47 -26.47 2.26
N TRP A 239 -5.40 -26.36 1.46
CA TRP A 239 -4.90 -25.07 1.01
C TRP A 239 -5.84 -24.40 -0.01
N ASN A 240 -6.36 -25.06 -1.04
CA ASN A 240 -7.24 -24.44 -2.02
C ASN A 240 -8.39 -25.38 -2.40
N SER A 241 -9.63 -24.89 -2.31
CA SER A 241 -10.82 -25.70 -2.58
C SER A 241 -11.08 -25.92 -4.08
N ASP A 242 -10.44 -25.17 -4.99
CA ASP A 242 -10.53 -25.47 -6.43
C ASP A 242 -9.55 -26.60 -6.79
N PRO A 243 -10.06 -27.79 -7.19
CA PRO A 243 -9.20 -28.93 -7.49
C PRO A 243 -8.24 -28.66 -8.65
N ARG A 244 -8.55 -27.75 -9.58
CA ARG A 244 -7.64 -27.41 -10.69
C ARG A 244 -6.39 -26.72 -10.18
N ILE A 245 -6.54 -25.81 -9.22
CA ILE A 245 -5.44 -25.07 -8.62
C ILE A 245 -4.66 -25.96 -7.65
N ALA A 246 -5.37 -26.71 -6.79
CA ALA A 246 -4.75 -27.62 -5.84
C ALA A 246 -3.93 -28.72 -6.55
N ASN A 247 -4.46 -29.33 -7.61
CA ASN A 247 -3.75 -30.36 -8.36
C ASN A 247 -2.55 -29.78 -9.14
N ALA A 248 -2.69 -28.61 -9.77
CA ALA A 248 -1.57 -27.97 -10.45
C ALA A 248 -0.42 -27.66 -9.46
N ALA A 249 -0.72 -27.15 -8.27
CA ALA A 249 0.28 -26.94 -7.23
C ALA A 249 0.88 -28.26 -6.73
N LYS A 250 0.07 -29.31 -6.58
CA LYS A 250 0.53 -30.65 -6.19
C LYS A 250 1.52 -31.24 -7.20
N ASP A 251 1.22 -31.12 -8.48
CA ASP A 251 2.10 -31.62 -9.56
C ASP A 251 3.42 -30.84 -9.61
N LEU A 252 3.40 -29.53 -9.32
CA LEU A 252 4.58 -28.67 -9.32
C LEU A 252 5.46 -28.83 -8.08
N TYR A 253 4.86 -28.86 -6.89
CA TYR A 253 5.59 -28.84 -5.62
C TYR A 253 5.81 -30.23 -5.01
N GLY A 254 5.00 -31.22 -5.35
CA GLY A 254 5.04 -32.59 -4.82
C GLY A 254 4.60 -32.74 -3.35
N SER A 255 4.94 -31.77 -2.50
CA SER A 255 4.57 -31.71 -1.07
C SER A 255 3.98 -30.37 -0.70
N ILE A 256 2.94 -30.38 0.15
CA ILE A 256 2.31 -29.15 0.66
C ILE A 256 3.28 -28.31 1.52
N ASP A 257 4.25 -28.96 2.17
CA ASP A 257 5.29 -28.26 2.94
C ASP A 257 6.29 -27.50 2.06
N SER A 258 6.32 -27.79 0.76
CA SER A 258 7.17 -27.11 -0.24
C SER A 258 6.47 -25.93 -0.92
N LEU A 259 5.20 -25.67 -0.62
CA LEU A 259 4.45 -24.55 -1.20
C LEU A 259 5.05 -23.21 -0.75
N GLU A 260 5.50 -22.39 -1.70
CA GLU A 260 6.15 -21.10 -1.43
C GLU A 260 5.19 -20.06 -0.85
N LEU A 261 5.67 -19.24 0.10
CA LEU A 261 4.87 -18.18 0.73
C LEU A 261 4.29 -17.17 -0.27
N TYR A 262 5.05 -16.82 -1.32
CA TYR A 262 4.55 -15.87 -2.32
C TYR A 262 3.43 -16.46 -3.18
N VAL A 263 3.41 -17.78 -3.41
CA VAL A 263 2.42 -18.44 -4.26
C VAL A 263 1.17 -18.81 -3.46
N CYS A 264 1.33 -19.15 -2.18
CA CYS A 264 0.23 -19.57 -1.33
C CYS A 264 -0.79 -18.47 -1.05
N SER A 265 -0.35 -17.22 -1.19
CA SER A 265 -1.11 -16.03 -0.84
C SER A 265 -2.42 -15.99 -1.65
N TYR A 266 -2.39 -16.49 -2.89
CA TYR A 266 -3.53 -16.54 -3.81
C TYR A 266 -4.60 -17.60 -3.49
N LYS A 267 -4.80 -17.97 -2.22
CA LYS A 267 -5.94 -18.80 -1.80
C LYS A 267 -7.26 -18.01 -1.96
N HIS A 268 -8.35 -18.71 -2.29
CA HIS A 268 -9.75 -18.19 -2.26
C HIS A 268 -9.95 -17.22 -1.09
N PRO A 269 -10.59 -16.05 -1.28
CA PRO A 269 -10.36 -14.82 -0.53
C PRO A 269 -10.01 -15.05 0.94
N LEU A 270 -8.72 -14.97 1.24
CA LEU A 270 -8.21 -14.87 2.61
C LEU A 270 -8.80 -13.68 3.37
N PHE A 271 -9.43 -12.73 2.65
CA PHE A 271 -9.81 -11.42 3.15
C PHE A 271 -11.32 -11.16 3.22
N LEU A 272 -12.17 -11.94 2.53
CA LEU A 272 -13.59 -11.60 2.34
C LEU A 272 -14.60 -12.59 2.96
N SER A 273 -14.13 -13.64 3.66
CA SER A 273 -15.03 -14.50 4.44
C SER A 273 -15.01 -14.07 5.91
N PRO A 274 -16.16 -13.64 6.48
CA PRO A 274 -16.27 -13.31 7.91
C PRO A 274 -15.80 -14.47 8.82
N ASP A 275 -15.91 -15.70 8.33
CA ASP A 275 -15.58 -16.92 9.06
C ASP A 275 -14.10 -17.32 8.97
N ARG A 276 -13.28 -16.57 8.22
CA ARG A 276 -11.84 -16.88 7.99
C ARG A 276 -10.91 -15.68 8.12
N LEU A 277 -11.25 -14.76 9.04
CA LEU A 277 -10.35 -13.75 9.60
C LEU A 277 -8.95 -14.22 10.09
N PRO A 278 -8.63 -15.49 10.43
CA PRO A 278 -7.38 -15.79 11.14
C PRO A 278 -6.09 -15.50 10.37
N SER A 279 -6.07 -15.47 9.04
CA SER A 279 -4.76 -15.47 8.35
C SER A 279 -4.06 -14.11 8.39
N LEU A 280 -4.81 -13.01 8.23
CA LEU A 280 -4.29 -11.65 8.38
C LEU A 280 -4.38 -11.17 9.83
N VAL A 281 -5.42 -11.57 10.58
CA VAL A 281 -5.61 -11.19 11.99
C VAL A 281 -4.67 -11.95 12.93
N CYS A 282 -4.18 -13.13 12.52
CA CYS A 282 -3.07 -13.81 13.21
C CYS A 282 -1.70 -13.43 12.66
N MET A 283 -1.57 -12.45 11.75
CA MET A 283 -0.34 -11.66 11.78
C MET A 283 -0.33 -11.02 13.16
N PRO A 284 0.56 -11.44 14.08
CA PRO A 284 0.50 -10.98 15.44
C PRO A 284 0.46 -9.48 15.42
N ASN A 285 -0.28 -8.90 16.38
CA ASN A 285 -0.30 -7.48 16.70
C ASN A 285 1.06 -6.84 16.38
N LYS A 286 2.22 -7.47 16.63
CA LYS A 286 3.56 -7.05 16.20
C LYS A 286 3.73 -6.47 14.76
N PHE A 287 2.97 -6.88 13.74
CA PHE A 287 3.07 -6.30 12.38
C PHE A 287 2.24 -5.01 12.22
N ALA A 288 1.05 -4.97 12.81
CA ALA A 288 0.20 -3.77 12.83
C ALA A 288 0.67 -2.75 13.90
N LEU A 289 1.31 -3.24 14.96
CA LEU A 289 1.92 -2.48 16.06
C LEU A 289 3.08 -1.59 15.57
N ASN A 290 3.71 -1.89 14.44
CA ASN A 290 4.93 -1.19 14.01
C ASN A 290 4.76 -0.35 12.74
N LEU A 291 3.58 -0.36 12.09
CA LEU A 291 3.20 0.66 11.10
C LEU A 291 3.19 2.10 11.68
N LEU A 292 3.34 2.22 13.01
CA LEU A 292 3.25 3.44 13.79
C LEU A 292 4.57 4.09 14.20
N ASP A 293 5.71 3.55 13.78
CA ASP A 293 7.00 4.21 13.96
C ASP A 293 7.26 5.37 12.96
N PHE A 294 6.22 5.81 12.25
CA PHE A 294 6.21 7.07 11.50
C PHE A 294 5.62 8.21 12.35
N VAL A 295 6.38 8.63 13.36
CA VAL A 295 6.41 10.01 13.90
C VAL A 295 7.85 10.40 14.16
#